data_AF-A0A441VDT1-F1
#
_entry.id   AF-A0A441VDT1-F1
#
_cell.length_a   1.000
_cell.length_b   1.000
_cell.length_c   1.000
_cell.angle_alpha   90.00
_cell.angle_beta   90.00
_cell.angle_gamma   90.00
#
_symmetry.space_group_name_H-M   'P 1'
#
loop_
_entity.id
_entity.type
_entity.pdbx_description
1 polymer ?
#
loop_
_entity_poly.entity_id
_entity_poly.type
_entity_poly.pdbx_seq_one_letter_code
_entity_poly.pdbx_strand_id
1 'polypeptide(L)'
;MATTKDILERRSRLLGPNVSTFYEEPVHLVRGDGVWVWDADGRKYLDCYNNVPHVGHCHPRVVEAICRQASTLNTHTRYLHEGILDYVERLTGTFEPDLSTAIMTCTGSEANDIALRMAEAVTGKHGIIATDHTYHGNTTAVSQLSRTNIPSTGDGSHVRHVPAPDSYRPLGGDPGPAHAMAFARTVAEAIDDLERSGHGFAGIILCPAFLNEGFPHLDPGWLNPALIEVRKAGGIFIADEVQPGFGRNGERFWGHQRIGAQPDVVTMGKPM
;
A
#
# COMPACT_ATOMS: atom_id res chain seq x y z
N MET A 1 4.24 -36.51 -7.56
CA MET A 1 4.65 -35.15 -7.12
C MET A 1 5.11 -35.26 -5.67
N ALA A 2 5.94 -34.33 -5.16
CA ALA A 2 6.27 -34.31 -3.74
C ALA A 2 5.00 -34.08 -2.91
N THR A 3 4.86 -34.72 -1.75
CA THR A 3 3.69 -34.52 -0.89
C THR A 3 3.76 -33.12 -0.26
N THR A 4 2.61 -32.59 0.18
CA THR A 4 2.56 -31.29 0.90
C THR A 4 3.50 -31.28 2.11
N LYS A 5 3.59 -32.41 2.84
CA LYS A 5 4.50 -32.56 3.98
C LYS A 5 5.96 -32.42 3.57
N ASP A 6 6.39 -33.12 2.51
CA ASP A 6 7.77 -33.03 2.01
C ASP A 6 8.12 -31.60 1.59
N ILE A 7 7.15 -30.86 1.02
CA ILE A 7 7.32 -29.47 0.62
C ILE A 7 7.46 -28.57 1.86
N LEU A 8 6.64 -28.77 2.90
CA LEU A 8 6.73 -27.99 4.14
C LEU A 8 8.05 -28.19 4.87
N GLU A 9 8.54 -29.43 4.97
CA GLU A 9 9.84 -29.73 5.56
C GLU A 9 10.97 -29.05 4.78
N ARG A 10 10.92 -29.11 3.45
CA ARG A 10 11.88 -28.40 2.59
C ARG A 10 11.78 -26.89 2.75
N ARG A 11 10.58 -26.32 2.83
CA ARG A 11 10.37 -24.87 3.07
C ARG A 11 10.94 -24.44 4.41
N SER A 12 10.64 -25.16 5.48
CA SER A 12 11.19 -24.86 6.81
C SER A 12 12.72 -24.88 6.82
N ARG A 13 13.33 -25.89 6.18
CA ARG A 13 14.79 -26.00 6.07
C ARG A 13 15.43 -24.92 5.19
N LEU A 14 14.78 -24.53 4.08
CA LEU A 14 15.38 -23.64 3.06
C LEU A 14 15.03 -22.17 3.24
N LEU A 15 13.85 -21.85 3.79
CA LEU A 15 13.32 -20.50 3.95
C LEU A 15 13.21 -20.10 5.42
N GLY A 16 13.45 -21.03 6.34
CA GLY A 16 13.24 -20.86 7.77
C GLY A 16 11.81 -21.25 8.21
N PRO A 17 11.64 -21.61 9.49
CA PRO A 17 10.37 -22.13 10.01
C PRO A 17 9.27 -21.08 10.14
N ASN A 18 9.62 -19.79 10.10
CA ASN A 18 8.70 -18.68 10.38
C ASN A 18 8.11 -18.03 9.12
N VAL A 19 8.45 -18.52 7.92
CA VAL A 19 7.81 -18.05 6.68
C VAL A 19 6.42 -18.66 6.60
N SER A 20 5.41 -17.84 6.88
CA SER A 20 4.04 -18.27 7.06
C SER A 20 3.44 -18.90 5.80
N THR A 21 2.46 -19.77 6.03
CA THR A 21 1.55 -20.31 5.02
C THR A 21 0.12 -20.03 5.45
N PHE A 22 -0.79 -19.88 4.48
CA PHE A 22 -2.22 -19.79 4.78
C PHE A 22 -2.82 -21.18 5.08
N TYR A 23 -3.89 -21.17 5.86
CA TYR A 23 -4.67 -22.34 6.33
C TYR A 23 -3.92 -23.26 7.31
N GLU A 24 -4.70 -24.03 8.10
CA GLU A 24 -4.17 -25.06 9.00
C GLU A 24 -3.48 -26.18 8.21
N GLU A 25 -4.07 -26.56 7.08
CA GLU A 25 -3.48 -27.44 6.08
C GLU A 25 -3.05 -26.61 4.87
N PRO A 26 -1.75 -26.34 4.68
CA PRO A 26 -1.27 -25.49 3.60
C PRO A 26 -1.62 -26.04 2.21
N VAL A 27 -2.12 -25.17 1.34
CA VAL A 27 -2.55 -25.54 -0.02
C VAL A 27 -1.38 -25.44 -1.00
N HIS A 28 -1.12 -26.54 -1.72
CA HIS A 28 -0.10 -26.59 -2.77
C HIS A 28 -0.72 -26.32 -4.16
N LEU A 29 -0.82 -25.04 -4.52
CA LEU A 29 -1.33 -24.61 -5.83
C LEU A 29 -0.29 -24.87 -6.94
N VAL A 30 -0.73 -25.44 -8.07
CA VAL A 30 0.14 -25.84 -9.19
C VAL A 30 -0.29 -25.29 -10.56
N ARG A 31 -1.49 -24.72 -10.66
CA ARG A 31 -2.02 -24.14 -11.91
C ARG A 31 -2.97 -22.98 -11.58
N GLY A 32 -2.96 -21.94 -12.42
CA GLY A 32 -3.92 -20.84 -12.41
C GLY A 32 -4.40 -20.51 -13.83
N ASP A 33 -5.64 -20.04 -13.94
CA ASP A 33 -6.27 -19.62 -15.21
C ASP A 33 -7.44 -18.67 -14.91
N GLY A 34 -7.25 -17.38 -15.24
CA GLY A 34 -8.22 -16.34 -14.92
C GLY A 34 -8.43 -16.21 -13.42
N VAL A 35 -9.65 -16.48 -12.94
CA VAL A 35 -10.00 -16.46 -11.50
C VAL A 35 -9.93 -17.83 -10.83
N TRP A 36 -9.48 -18.86 -11.53
CA TRP A 36 -9.45 -20.24 -11.02
C TRP A 36 -8.02 -20.69 -10.75
N VAL A 37 -7.83 -21.43 -9.65
CA VAL A 37 -6.58 -22.11 -9.31
C VAL A 37 -6.83 -23.58 -8.99
N TRP A 38 -5.80 -24.42 -9.19
CA TRP A 38 -5.86 -25.85 -8.89
C TRP A 38 -4.71 -26.25 -7.98
N ASP A 39 -5.00 -27.11 -7.01
CA ASP A 39 -3.98 -27.77 -6.20
C ASP A 39 -3.38 -29.00 -6.91
N ALA A 40 -2.36 -29.59 -6.29
CA ALA A 40 -1.65 -30.77 -6.80
C ALA A 40 -2.53 -32.04 -6.92
N ASP A 41 -3.65 -32.11 -6.20
CA ASP A 41 -4.61 -33.21 -6.26
C ASP A 41 -5.71 -32.96 -7.32
N GLY A 42 -5.65 -31.81 -8.01
CA GLY A 42 -6.56 -31.43 -9.08
C GLY A 42 -7.83 -30.74 -8.59
N ARG A 43 -7.94 -30.42 -7.29
CA ARG A 43 -9.08 -29.67 -6.76
C ARG A 43 -9.03 -28.23 -7.27
N LYS A 44 -10.17 -27.76 -7.77
CA LYS A 44 -10.35 -26.42 -8.34
C LYS A 44 -10.91 -25.46 -7.29
N TYR A 45 -10.34 -24.27 -7.21
CA TYR A 45 -10.75 -23.20 -6.29
C TYR A 45 -11.02 -21.92 -7.06
N LEU A 46 -12.08 -21.19 -6.67
CA LEU A 46 -12.29 -19.82 -7.08
C LEU A 46 -11.39 -18.91 -6.22
N ASP A 47 -10.53 -18.12 -6.86
CA ASP A 47 -9.64 -17.19 -6.18
C ASP A 47 -10.35 -15.86 -5.92
N CYS A 48 -10.73 -15.66 -4.65
CA CYS A 48 -11.39 -14.45 -4.17
C CYS A 48 -10.46 -13.58 -3.30
N TYR A 49 -9.14 -13.81 -3.31
CA TYR A 49 -8.20 -13.15 -2.39
C TYR A 49 -7.05 -12.44 -3.11
N ASN A 50 -6.43 -13.08 -4.10
CA ASN A 50 -5.21 -12.55 -4.69
C ASN A 50 -5.50 -11.33 -5.59
N ASN A 51 -4.92 -10.18 -5.24
CA ASN A 51 -5.01 -8.97 -6.07
C ASN A 51 -3.80 -8.74 -6.99
N VAL A 52 -2.67 -9.43 -6.75
CA VAL A 52 -1.47 -9.39 -7.61
C VAL A 52 -1.76 -9.86 -9.04
N PRO A 53 -2.42 -11.01 -9.30
CA PRO A 53 -2.86 -11.39 -10.64
C PRO A 53 -4.11 -10.57 -11.04
N HIS A 54 -3.95 -9.25 -11.14
CA HIS A 54 -5.05 -8.30 -11.29
C HIS A 54 -5.93 -8.57 -12.52
N VAL A 55 -5.30 -8.93 -13.64
CA VAL A 55 -5.96 -9.31 -14.89
C VAL A 55 -6.19 -10.83 -15.03
N GLY A 56 -6.13 -11.55 -13.91
CA GLY A 56 -6.26 -13.00 -13.84
C GLY A 56 -4.93 -13.75 -13.95
N HIS A 57 -4.90 -14.96 -13.39
CA HIS A 57 -3.75 -15.86 -13.43
C HIS A 57 -3.35 -16.20 -14.86
N CYS A 58 -2.04 -16.15 -15.13
CA CYS A 58 -1.45 -16.54 -16.42
C CYS A 58 -2.03 -15.78 -17.64
N HIS A 59 -2.41 -14.51 -17.48
CA HIS A 59 -3.02 -13.73 -18.55
C HIS A 59 -2.12 -13.65 -19.81
N PRO A 60 -2.57 -14.14 -20.98
CA PRO A 60 -1.69 -14.41 -22.13
C PRO A 60 -1.00 -13.16 -22.68
N ARG A 61 -1.68 -12.00 -22.66
CA ARG A 61 -1.08 -10.73 -23.13
C ARG A 61 0.07 -10.26 -22.25
N VAL A 62 0.03 -10.54 -20.94
CA VAL A 62 1.09 -10.16 -20.00
C VAL A 62 2.30 -11.08 -20.20
N VAL A 63 2.04 -12.39 -20.28
CA VAL A 63 3.08 -13.40 -20.56
C VAL A 63 3.81 -13.09 -21.86
N GLU A 64 3.07 -12.84 -22.95
CA GLU A 64 3.65 -12.51 -24.25
C GLU A 64 4.51 -11.23 -24.20
N ALA A 65 4.02 -10.16 -23.56
CA ALA A 65 4.74 -8.90 -23.46
C ALA A 65 6.07 -9.05 -22.69
N ILE A 66 6.07 -9.77 -21.56
CA ILE A 66 7.27 -10.06 -20.77
C ILE A 66 8.27 -10.90 -21.59
N CYS A 67 7.81 -12.00 -22.20
CA CYS A 67 8.67 -12.87 -22.99
C CYS A 67 9.32 -12.11 -24.16
N ARG A 68 8.53 -11.32 -24.90
CA ARG A 68 9.02 -10.54 -26.04
C ARG A 68 10.10 -9.54 -25.63
N GLN A 69 9.87 -8.78 -24.56
CA GLN A 69 10.84 -7.79 -24.10
C GLN A 69 12.11 -8.46 -23.56
N ALA A 70 11.97 -9.53 -22.76
CA ALA A 70 13.10 -10.26 -22.20
C ALA A 70 13.98 -10.94 -23.26
N SER A 71 13.39 -11.40 -24.37
CA SER A 71 14.13 -11.93 -25.53
C SER A 71 14.76 -10.84 -26.40
N THR A 72 14.50 -9.56 -26.14
CA THR A 72 15.04 -8.42 -26.89
C THR A 72 16.10 -7.68 -26.08
N LEU A 73 15.74 -7.15 -24.91
CA LEU A 73 16.61 -6.34 -24.05
C LEU A 73 16.05 -6.25 -22.63
N ASN A 74 16.91 -6.40 -21.62
CA ASN A 74 16.59 -6.15 -20.21
C ASN A 74 17.80 -5.54 -19.47
N THR A 75 17.85 -4.22 -19.39
CA THR A 75 18.96 -3.46 -18.78
C THR A 75 18.42 -2.38 -17.83
N HIS A 76 19.30 -1.79 -17.04
CA HIS A 76 18.95 -0.64 -16.19
C HIS A 76 18.66 0.65 -16.98
N THR A 77 18.04 1.63 -16.33
CA THR A 77 17.55 2.88 -16.95
C THR A 77 18.60 3.92 -17.33
N ARG A 78 19.89 3.68 -17.07
CA ARG A 78 20.97 4.58 -17.52
C ARG A 78 21.23 4.52 -19.03
N TYR A 79 20.67 3.53 -19.73
CA TYR A 79 20.60 3.48 -21.19
C TYR A 79 19.20 3.86 -21.65
N LEU A 80 19.09 4.53 -22.80
CA LEU A 80 17.82 5.02 -23.32
C LEU A 80 16.97 3.87 -23.89
N HIS A 81 15.67 3.91 -23.59
CA HIS A 81 14.67 2.95 -24.07
C HIS A 81 13.26 3.56 -23.88
N GLU A 82 12.41 3.42 -24.90
CA GLU A 82 11.09 4.08 -24.93
C GLU A 82 10.08 3.42 -23.99
N GLY A 83 10.18 2.11 -23.77
CA GLY A 83 9.15 1.35 -23.05
C GLY A 83 8.85 1.82 -21.62
N ILE A 84 9.85 2.34 -20.88
CA ILE A 84 9.61 2.94 -19.56
C ILE A 84 8.91 4.29 -19.66
N LEU A 85 9.22 5.08 -20.69
CA LEU A 85 8.60 6.39 -20.93
C LEU A 85 7.13 6.20 -21.30
N ASP A 86 6.84 5.33 -22.28
CA ASP A 86 5.48 4.99 -22.69
C ASP A 86 4.63 4.47 -21.52
N TYR A 87 5.23 3.66 -20.65
CA TYR A 87 4.56 3.15 -19.47
C TYR A 87 4.27 4.26 -18.45
N VAL A 88 5.26 5.11 -18.14
CA VAL A 88 5.10 6.22 -17.19
C VAL A 88 4.10 7.24 -17.71
N GLU A 89 4.11 7.60 -18.99
CA GLU A 89 3.13 8.52 -19.59
C GLU A 89 1.69 7.99 -19.46
N ARG A 90 1.49 6.69 -19.72
CA ARG A 90 0.18 6.05 -19.56
C ARG A 90 -0.25 5.96 -18.10
N LEU A 91 0.69 5.73 -17.19
CA LEU A 91 0.43 5.66 -15.76
C LEU A 91 0.05 7.03 -15.20
N THR A 92 0.86 8.07 -15.48
CA THR A 92 0.61 9.43 -15.00
C THR A 92 -0.66 10.03 -15.61
N GLY A 93 -1.02 9.63 -16.83
CA GLY A 93 -2.31 9.97 -17.44
C GLY A 93 -3.56 9.44 -16.72
N THR A 94 -3.40 8.58 -15.69
CA THR A 94 -4.52 8.14 -14.81
C THR A 94 -4.73 9.02 -13.58
N PHE A 95 -3.85 10.00 -13.37
CA PHE A 95 -3.89 10.95 -12.27
C PHE A 95 -4.33 12.34 -12.72
N GLU A 96 -4.60 13.21 -11.75
CA GLU A 96 -4.74 14.65 -12.01
C GLU A 96 -3.40 15.26 -12.45
N PRO A 97 -3.40 16.38 -13.19
CA PRO A 97 -2.20 16.93 -13.85
C PRO A 97 -0.99 17.21 -12.93
N ASP A 98 -1.24 17.44 -11.63
CA ASP A 98 -0.19 17.72 -10.65
C ASP A 98 0.68 16.49 -10.32
N LEU A 99 0.21 15.27 -10.60
CA LEU A 99 0.96 14.01 -10.41
C LEU A 99 1.44 13.46 -11.76
N SER A 100 2.52 14.06 -12.27
CA SER A 100 2.99 13.87 -13.64
C SER A 100 4.35 13.15 -13.79
N THR A 101 4.98 12.75 -12.68
CA THR A 101 6.29 12.09 -12.67
C THR A 101 6.27 10.82 -11.81
N ALA A 102 7.09 9.83 -12.15
CA ALA A 102 7.18 8.56 -11.40
C ALA A 102 8.63 8.17 -11.10
N ILE A 103 8.82 7.51 -9.95
CA ILE A 103 10.03 6.75 -9.60
C ILE A 103 9.65 5.27 -9.58
N MET A 104 10.31 4.47 -10.40
CA MET A 104 10.05 3.03 -10.48
C MET A 104 10.78 2.27 -9.37
N THR A 105 10.06 1.40 -8.68
CA THR A 105 10.59 0.48 -7.66
C THR A 105 10.19 -0.96 -7.99
N CYS A 106 10.70 -1.93 -7.24
CA CYS A 106 10.37 -3.35 -7.40
C CYS A 106 9.28 -3.81 -6.42
N THR A 107 9.00 -3.03 -5.36
CA THR A 107 8.00 -3.39 -4.34
C THR A 107 7.27 -2.18 -3.77
N GLY A 108 6.11 -2.42 -3.16
CA GLY A 108 5.38 -1.40 -2.38
C GLY A 108 6.17 -0.90 -1.16
N SER A 109 6.96 -1.77 -0.51
CA SER A 109 7.83 -1.35 0.61
C SER A 109 8.86 -0.31 0.15
N GLU A 110 9.52 -0.55 -0.99
CA GLU A 110 10.48 0.40 -1.56
C GLU A 110 9.81 1.71 -2.00
N ALA A 111 8.60 1.63 -2.57
CA ALA A 111 7.84 2.82 -2.95
C ALA A 111 7.51 3.68 -1.72
N ASN A 112 7.06 3.05 -0.63
CA ASN A 112 6.77 3.73 0.63
C ASN A 112 8.04 4.28 1.29
N ASP A 113 9.16 3.56 1.30
CA ASP A 113 10.45 4.08 1.79
C ASP A 113 10.87 5.37 1.07
N ILE A 114 10.76 5.38 -0.27
CA ILE A 114 11.08 6.58 -1.06
C ILE A 114 10.11 7.71 -0.74
N ALA A 115 8.82 7.43 -0.58
CA ALA A 115 7.81 8.44 -0.23
C ALA A 115 8.07 9.05 1.15
N LEU A 116 8.43 8.25 2.17
CA LEU A 116 8.83 8.76 3.48
C LEU A 116 10.09 9.64 3.38
N ARG A 117 11.07 9.23 2.56
CA ARG A 117 12.27 10.04 2.31
C ARG A 117 11.97 11.34 1.58
N MET A 118 10.96 11.36 0.70
CA MET A 118 10.50 12.58 0.05
C MET A 118 9.83 13.53 1.04
N ALA A 119 9.01 13.02 1.98
CA ALA A 119 8.42 13.82 3.06
C ALA A 119 9.51 14.51 3.89
N GLU A 120 10.54 13.75 4.28
CA GLU A 120 11.68 14.31 5.02
C GLU A 120 12.45 15.34 4.21
N ALA A 121 12.76 15.05 2.94
CA ALA A 121 13.53 15.97 2.09
C ALA A 121 12.80 17.29 1.82
N VAL A 122 11.47 17.26 1.69
CA VAL A 122 10.64 18.46 1.45
C VAL A 122 10.47 19.30 2.70
N THR A 123 10.29 18.66 3.86
CA THR A 123 9.94 19.35 5.11
C THR A 123 11.12 19.64 6.04
N GLY A 124 12.23 18.91 5.87
CA GLY A 124 13.36 18.92 6.81
C GLY A 124 13.04 18.28 8.17
N LYS A 125 11.92 17.54 8.27
CA LYS A 125 11.39 16.91 9.49
C LYS A 125 11.26 15.41 9.31
N HIS A 126 11.17 14.65 10.39
CA HIS A 126 11.17 13.17 10.32
C HIS A 126 9.88 12.52 10.81
N GLY A 127 8.99 13.27 11.47
CA GLY A 127 7.80 12.71 12.10
C GLY A 127 6.73 12.28 11.11
N ILE A 128 6.24 11.05 11.24
CA ILE A 128 5.21 10.47 10.35
C ILE A 128 3.99 10.05 11.14
N ILE A 129 2.80 10.32 10.59
CA ILE A 129 1.54 9.83 11.12
C ILE A 129 1.04 8.66 10.25
N ALA A 130 0.54 7.61 10.91
CA ALA A 130 -0.18 6.50 10.28
C ALA A 130 -1.36 6.06 11.18
N THR A 131 -2.21 5.14 10.73
CA THR A 131 -3.26 4.57 11.59
C THR A 131 -2.70 3.48 12.51
N ASP A 132 -3.36 3.23 13.64
CA ASP A 132 -3.01 2.16 14.58
C ASP A 132 -3.35 0.73 14.09
N HIS A 133 -3.88 0.57 12.88
CA HIS A 133 -4.17 -0.74 12.26
C HIS A 133 -3.61 -0.88 10.83
N THR A 134 -2.52 -0.18 10.52
CA THR A 134 -1.92 -0.21 9.17
C THR A 134 -0.84 -1.28 8.96
N TYR A 135 -0.58 -1.53 7.67
CA TYR A 135 0.61 -2.19 7.14
C TYR A 135 1.01 -1.53 5.82
N HIS A 136 2.21 -0.94 5.78
CA HIS A 136 2.77 -0.24 4.62
C HIS A 136 4.08 -0.87 4.08
N GLY A 137 4.49 -2.03 4.58
CA GLY A 137 5.66 -2.75 4.09
C GLY A 137 6.52 -3.35 5.19
N ASN A 138 7.77 -3.67 4.85
CA ASN A 138 8.65 -4.49 5.69
C ASN A 138 10.12 -4.04 5.73
N THR A 139 10.47 -2.91 5.12
CA THR A 139 11.78 -2.28 5.29
C THR A 139 11.88 -1.64 6.69
N THR A 140 13.09 -1.30 7.13
CA THR A 140 13.30 -0.76 8.48
C THR A 140 12.46 0.47 8.76
N ALA A 141 12.31 1.41 7.81
CA ALA A 141 11.54 2.63 8.02
C ALA A 141 10.02 2.36 8.03
N VAL A 142 9.46 1.78 6.97
CA VAL A 142 8.00 1.58 6.88
C VAL A 142 7.46 0.53 7.86
N SER A 143 8.28 -0.42 8.32
CA SER A 143 7.83 -1.39 9.33
C SER A 143 7.50 -0.75 10.68
N GLN A 144 8.15 0.38 11.03
CA GLN A 144 7.84 1.12 12.27
C GLN A 144 6.43 1.74 12.27
N LEU A 145 5.80 1.82 11.10
CA LEU A 145 4.44 2.35 10.97
C LEU A 145 3.39 1.38 11.53
N SER A 146 3.68 0.08 11.62
CA SER A 146 2.69 -0.93 12.01
C SER A 146 2.56 -1.09 13.53
N ARG A 147 1.31 -1.19 13.99
CA ARG A 147 0.95 -1.61 15.36
C ARG A 147 0.39 -3.02 15.45
N THR A 148 0.03 -3.61 14.32
CA THR A 148 -0.48 -4.99 14.22
C THR A 148 0.65 -6.00 13.99
N ASN A 149 1.79 -5.54 13.49
CA ASN A 149 3.01 -6.33 13.34
C ASN A 149 4.23 -5.49 13.75
N ILE A 150 4.31 -5.14 15.04
CA ILE A 150 5.36 -4.27 15.58
C ILE A 150 6.73 -4.93 15.40
N PRO A 151 7.69 -4.29 14.71
CA PRO A 151 9.03 -4.82 14.54
C PRO A 151 9.78 -4.87 15.88
N SER A 152 10.61 -5.88 16.07
CA SER A 152 11.44 -6.02 17.28
C SER A 152 12.69 -5.13 17.27
N THR A 153 12.99 -4.48 16.14
CA THR A 153 14.18 -3.65 15.92
C THR A 153 13.81 -2.38 15.18
N GLY A 154 14.74 -1.42 15.16
CA GLY A 154 14.55 -0.09 14.57
C GLY A 154 14.12 0.94 15.61
N ASP A 155 13.89 2.17 15.14
CA ASP A 155 13.46 3.29 15.96
C ASP A 155 12.15 3.85 15.42
N GLY A 156 11.06 3.66 16.15
CA GLY A 156 9.74 4.21 15.84
C GLY A 156 9.38 5.47 16.63
N SER A 157 10.34 6.10 17.33
CA SER A 157 10.09 7.28 18.19
C SER A 157 9.52 8.48 17.43
N HIS A 158 9.78 8.56 16.12
CA HIS A 158 9.28 9.58 15.20
C HIS A 158 7.90 9.25 14.60
N VAL A 159 7.27 8.12 14.95
CA VAL A 159 5.96 7.73 14.42
C VAL A 159 4.87 8.06 15.43
N ARG A 160 3.74 8.58 14.95
CA ARG A 160 2.49 8.67 15.73
C ARG A 160 1.38 7.90 15.04
N HIS A 161 0.53 7.30 15.87
CA HIS A 161 -0.60 6.52 15.42
C HIS A 161 -1.89 7.26 15.77
N VAL A 162 -2.76 7.41 14.79
CA VAL A 162 -4.14 7.87 14.99
C VAL A 162 -5.09 6.68 14.93
N PRO A 163 -6.27 6.73 15.57
CA PRO A 163 -7.21 5.62 15.54
C PRO A 163 -7.64 5.31 14.10
N ALA A 164 -7.60 4.03 13.74
CA ALA A 164 -8.20 3.56 12.49
C ALA A 164 -9.68 3.97 12.40
N PRO A 165 -10.15 4.53 11.27
CA PRO A 165 -11.54 4.92 11.13
C PRO A 165 -12.45 3.68 11.09
N ASP A 166 -13.55 3.73 11.83
CA ASP A 166 -14.54 2.65 11.92
C ASP A 166 -15.94 3.23 11.64
N SER A 167 -16.58 2.79 10.55
CA SER A 167 -17.94 3.23 10.21
C SER A 167 -19.03 2.60 11.08
N TYR A 168 -18.73 1.49 11.77
CA TYR A 168 -19.61 0.82 12.72
C TYR A 168 -19.49 1.41 14.13
N ARG A 169 -18.28 1.84 14.53
CA ARG A 169 -18.01 2.51 15.82
C ARG A 169 -17.28 3.84 15.59
N PRO A 170 -17.99 4.87 15.09
CA PRO A 170 -17.35 6.12 14.70
C PRO A 170 -16.63 6.79 15.86
N LEU A 171 -15.41 7.23 15.61
CA LEU A 171 -14.66 8.06 16.55
C LEU A 171 -15.44 9.35 16.83
N GLY A 172 -15.62 9.70 18.10
CA GLY A 172 -16.47 10.83 18.50
C GLY A 172 -17.96 10.49 18.62
N GLY A 173 -18.38 9.24 18.37
CA GLY A 173 -19.72 8.73 18.68
C GLY A 173 -20.74 8.82 17.54
N ASP A 174 -20.60 9.79 16.65
CA ASP A 174 -21.53 10.04 15.54
C ASP A 174 -20.84 9.87 14.16
N PRO A 175 -21.49 9.22 13.17
CA PRO A 175 -20.92 9.04 11.83
C PRO A 175 -20.84 10.35 11.03
N GLY A 176 -20.32 10.27 9.80
CA GLY A 176 -20.30 11.39 8.87
C GLY A 176 -19.36 12.54 9.31
N PRO A 177 -19.78 13.81 9.22
CA PRO A 177 -18.92 14.96 9.53
C PRO A 177 -18.36 14.98 10.95
N ALA A 178 -19.12 14.50 11.94
CA ALA A 178 -18.65 14.44 13.34
C ALA A 178 -17.46 13.46 13.48
N HIS A 179 -17.56 12.29 12.84
CA HIS A 179 -16.48 11.31 12.75
C HIS A 179 -15.23 11.89 12.06
N ALA A 180 -15.41 12.56 10.92
CA ALA A 180 -14.33 13.19 10.18
C ALA A 180 -13.58 14.25 11.02
N MET A 181 -14.34 15.10 11.74
CA MET A 181 -13.76 16.11 12.62
C MET A 181 -13.06 15.50 13.84
N ALA A 182 -13.58 14.40 14.38
CA ALA A 182 -12.93 13.68 15.47
C ALA A 182 -11.59 13.08 15.03
N PHE A 183 -11.55 12.46 13.85
CA PHE A 183 -10.30 11.95 13.27
C PHE A 183 -9.30 13.08 13.03
N ALA A 184 -9.73 14.20 12.45
CA ALA A 184 -8.88 15.37 12.24
C ALA A 184 -8.28 15.93 13.54
N ARG A 185 -9.03 15.94 14.66
CA ARG A 185 -8.49 16.33 15.96
C ARG A 185 -7.36 15.40 16.41
N THR A 186 -7.50 14.09 16.24
CA THR A 186 -6.41 13.15 16.60
C THR A 186 -5.18 13.33 15.72
N VAL A 187 -5.37 13.69 14.44
CA VAL A 187 -4.26 14.05 13.55
C VAL A 187 -3.57 15.33 14.03
N ALA A 188 -4.32 16.38 14.37
CA ALA A 188 -3.76 17.62 14.92
C ALA A 188 -2.99 17.38 16.24
N GLU A 189 -3.53 16.58 17.15
CA GLU A 189 -2.87 16.22 18.41
C GLU A 189 -1.56 15.45 18.18
N ALA A 190 -1.55 14.54 17.19
CA ALA A 190 -0.35 13.80 16.80
C ALA A 190 0.71 14.70 16.15
N ILE A 191 0.28 15.68 15.33
CA ILE A 191 1.17 16.72 14.77
C ILE A 191 1.82 17.51 15.92
N ASP A 192 1.01 18.01 16.87
CA ASP A 192 1.51 18.79 18.01
C ASP A 192 2.51 17.98 18.85
N ASP A 193 2.29 16.68 19.03
CA ASP A 193 3.23 15.83 19.77
C ASP A 193 4.55 15.59 19.01
N LEU A 194 4.50 15.45 17.69
CA LEU A 194 5.71 15.36 16.86
C LEU A 194 6.54 16.64 16.92
N GLU A 195 5.89 17.80 16.92
CA GLU A 195 6.57 19.09 17.08
C GLU A 195 7.17 19.23 18.49
N ARG A 196 6.40 18.94 19.55
CA ARG A 196 6.91 18.99 20.94
C ARG A 196 8.07 18.03 21.22
N SER A 197 8.05 16.86 20.59
CA SER A 197 9.09 15.83 20.77
C SER A 197 10.39 16.14 20.01
N GLY A 198 10.41 17.19 19.18
CA GLY A 198 11.58 17.63 18.43
C GLY A 198 11.83 16.87 17.12
N HIS A 199 11.01 15.88 16.78
CA HIS A 199 11.06 15.19 15.49
C HIS A 199 10.53 16.07 14.34
N GLY A 200 9.56 16.94 14.65
CA GLY A 200 8.80 17.73 13.68
C GLY A 200 7.87 16.87 12.82
N PHE A 201 6.79 17.44 12.30
CA PHE A 201 5.87 16.73 11.41
C PHE A 201 6.26 16.82 9.92
N ALA A 202 6.55 15.67 9.31
CA ALA A 202 6.92 15.54 7.89
C ALA A 202 5.73 15.18 6.99
N GLY A 203 4.83 14.33 7.47
CA GLY A 203 3.67 13.92 6.68
C GLY A 203 2.85 12.79 7.27
N ILE A 204 1.77 12.46 6.57
CA ILE A 204 0.87 11.37 6.91
C ILE A 204 0.82 10.38 5.74
N ILE A 205 0.84 9.08 6.06
CA ILE A 205 0.68 8.00 5.09
C ILE A 205 -0.56 7.18 5.43
N LEU A 206 -1.46 7.01 4.46
CA LEU A 206 -2.71 6.29 4.63
C LEU A 206 -3.03 5.45 3.40
N CYS A 207 -3.65 4.29 3.61
CA CYS A 207 -4.40 3.61 2.56
C CYS A 207 -5.74 4.35 2.36
N PRO A 208 -6.04 4.96 1.20
CA PRO A 208 -7.24 5.78 1.03
C PRO A 208 -8.58 5.04 1.24
N ALA A 209 -8.55 3.71 1.21
CA ALA A 209 -9.71 2.87 1.48
C ALA A 209 -9.58 2.05 2.77
N PHE A 210 -8.53 2.26 3.56
CA PHE A 210 -8.39 1.70 4.91
C PHE A 210 -8.62 0.17 4.96
N LEU A 211 -8.06 -0.56 3.98
CA LEU A 211 -8.35 -2.00 3.82
C LEU A 211 -7.79 -2.86 4.96
N ASN A 212 -6.64 -2.50 5.54
CA ASN A 212 -6.09 -3.25 6.68
C ASN A 212 -6.85 -2.94 7.96
N GLU A 213 -7.39 -1.73 8.05
CA GLU A 213 -8.17 -1.18 9.14
C GLU A 213 -9.61 -1.71 9.20
N GLY A 214 -10.04 -2.50 8.22
CA GLY A 214 -11.36 -3.14 8.21
C GLY A 214 -12.34 -2.61 7.16
N PHE A 215 -11.86 -1.82 6.19
CA PHE A 215 -12.63 -1.32 5.05
C PHE A 215 -13.91 -0.55 5.44
N PRO A 216 -13.80 0.52 6.24
CA PRO A 216 -14.93 1.36 6.64
C PRO A 216 -15.60 2.03 5.43
N HIS A 217 -16.91 2.25 5.54
CA HIS A 217 -17.63 3.08 4.58
C HIS A 217 -17.47 4.56 4.95
N LEU A 218 -16.66 5.29 4.19
CA LEU A 218 -16.40 6.72 4.37
C LEU A 218 -16.83 7.48 3.12
N ASP A 219 -17.59 8.56 3.32
CA ASP A 219 -18.10 9.39 2.23
C ASP A 219 -16.97 10.24 1.60
N PRO A 220 -17.11 10.64 0.32
CA PRO A 220 -16.19 11.60 -0.28
C PRO A 220 -16.06 12.87 0.56
N GLY A 221 -14.82 13.32 0.76
CA GLY A 221 -14.49 14.48 1.59
C GLY A 221 -14.38 14.20 3.09
N TRP A 222 -14.63 12.96 3.55
CA TRP A 222 -14.46 12.59 4.95
C TRP A 222 -13.03 12.87 5.47
N LEU A 223 -12.01 12.68 4.62
CA LEU A 223 -10.61 12.90 5.00
C LEU A 223 -10.20 14.39 4.95
N ASN A 224 -11.00 15.26 4.33
CA ASN A 224 -10.62 16.66 4.08
C ASN A 224 -10.25 17.44 5.36
N PRO A 225 -11.01 17.34 6.48
CA PRO A 225 -10.63 18.04 7.70
C PRO A 225 -9.24 17.67 8.22
N ALA A 226 -8.84 16.39 8.10
CA ALA A 226 -7.51 15.95 8.49
C ALA A 226 -6.43 16.48 7.53
N LEU A 227 -6.68 16.45 6.22
CA LEU A 227 -5.73 16.98 5.23
C LEU A 227 -5.54 18.50 5.33
N ILE A 228 -6.55 19.24 5.81
CA ILE A 228 -6.41 20.66 6.13
C ILE A 228 -5.38 20.86 7.25
N GLU A 229 -5.44 20.08 8.32
CA GLU A 229 -4.46 20.17 9.42
C GLU A 229 -3.06 19.76 8.96
N VAL A 230 -2.95 18.71 8.13
CA VAL A 230 -1.67 18.26 7.53
C VAL A 230 -1.02 19.40 6.73
N ARG A 231 -1.79 20.03 5.82
CA ARG A 231 -1.31 21.13 4.98
C ARG A 231 -0.95 22.37 5.80
N LYS A 232 -1.76 22.71 6.80
CA LYS A 232 -1.53 23.83 7.72
C LYS A 232 -0.22 23.66 8.50
N ALA A 233 0.14 22.42 8.86
CA ALA A 233 1.39 22.10 9.54
C ALA A 233 2.61 21.99 8.59
N GLY A 234 2.40 22.11 7.28
CA GLY A 234 3.44 22.02 6.25
C GLY A 234 3.92 20.60 5.95
N GLY A 235 3.16 19.57 6.36
CA GLY A 235 3.44 18.19 6.01
C GLY A 235 2.79 17.77 4.68
N ILE A 236 3.22 16.63 4.15
CA ILE A 236 2.65 16.05 2.92
C ILE A 236 1.69 14.89 3.20
N PHE A 237 0.78 14.63 2.27
CA PHE A 237 -0.07 13.43 2.25
C PHE A 237 0.44 12.40 1.24
N ILE A 238 0.76 11.21 1.76
CA ILE A 238 1.13 10.02 0.98
C ILE A 238 -0.07 9.08 0.93
N ALA A 239 -0.61 8.85 -0.28
CA ALA A 239 -1.65 7.87 -0.52
C ALA A 239 -1.04 6.52 -0.91
N ASP A 240 -1.14 5.53 -0.03
CA ASP A 240 -0.77 4.14 -0.32
C ASP A 240 -1.89 3.45 -1.11
N GLU A 241 -1.70 3.38 -2.43
CA GLU A 241 -2.61 2.77 -3.39
C GLU A 241 -2.28 1.29 -3.66
N VAL A 242 -1.37 0.66 -2.89
CA VAL A 242 -0.98 -0.74 -3.09
C VAL A 242 -2.19 -1.68 -2.99
N GLN A 243 -3.17 -1.36 -2.14
CA GLN A 243 -4.41 -2.12 -2.03
C GLN A 243 -5.56 -1.59 -2.93
N PRO A 244 -5.91 -0.28 -2.88
CA PRO A 244 -7.10 0.22 -3.58
C PRO A 244 -6.86 0.73 -5.01
N GLY A 245 -5.62 0.77 -5.49
CA GLY A 245 -5.30 1.24 -6.83
C GLY A 245 -5.78 0.33 -7.96
N PHE A 246 -5.51 0.75 -9.20
CA PHE A 246 -5.82 0.01 -10.42
C PHE A 246 -7.30 -0.40 -10.53
N GLY A 247 -8.21 0.49 -10.15
CA GLY A 247 -9.66 0.28 -10.32
C GLY A 247 -10.28 -0.70 -9.33
N ARG A 248 -9.56 -1.13 -8.28
CA ARG A 248 -10.06 -2.09 -7.28
C ARG A 248 -11.41 -1.69 -6.69
N ASN A 249 -11.62 -0.40 -6.47
CA ASN A 249 -12.82 0.16 -5.86
C ASN A 249 -13.95 0.49 -6.87
N GLY A 250 -13.78 0.17 -8.15
CA GLY A 250 -14.79 0.32 -9.19
C GLY A 250 -14.74 1.67 -9.91
N GLU A 251 -15.48 2.66 -9.39
CA GLU A 251 -15.82 3.90 -10.11
C GLU A 251 -14.63 4.80 -10.49
N ARG A 252 -13.48 4.60 -9.83
CA ARG A 252 -12.26 5.40 -10.02
C ARG A 252 -11.05 4.49 -10.15
N PHE A 253 -10.02 4.98 -10.82
CA PHE A 253 -8.77 4.23 -11.00
C PHE A 253 -8.01 4.11 -9.68
N TRP A 254 -8.06 5.14 -8.84
CA TRP A 254 -7.36 5.19 -7.56
C TRP A 254 -8.31 5.38 -6.38
N GLY A 255 -7.93 4.86 -5.20
CA GLY A 255 -8.69 4.99 -3.96
C GLY A 255 -8.84 6.43 -3.50
N HIS A 256 -7.80 7.26 -3.59
CA HIS A 256 -7.86 8.68 -3.19
C HIS A 256 -8.89 9.46 -4.02
N GLN A 257 -9.04 9.14 -5.31
CA GLN A 257 -10.06 9.74 -6.18
C GLN A 257 -11.48 9.43 -5.70
N ARG A 258 -11.73 8.21 -5.19
CA ARG A 258 -13.04 7.81 -4.67
C ARG A 258 -13.43 8.61 -3.42
N ILE A 259 -12.48 8.84 -2.51
CA ILE A 259 -12.74 9.62 -1.28
C ILE A 259 -12.58 11.13 -1.49
N GLY A 260 -12.27 11.58 -2.70
CA GLY A 260 -12.09 13.01 -3.04
C GLY A 260 -10.86 13.66 -2.40
N ALA A 261 -9.83 12.87 -2.10
CA ALA A 261 -8.58 13.35 -1.52
C ALA A 261 -7.53 13.63 -2.61
N GLN A 262 -6.70 14.65 -2.40
CA GLN A 262 -5.60 15.00 -3.31
C GLN A 262 -4.26 14.79 -2.60
N PRO A 263 -3.55 13.68 -2.91
CA PRO A 263 -2.24 13.38 -2.34
C PRO A 263 -1.11 14.16 -3.01
N ASP A 264 -0.03 14.38 -2.28
CA ASP A 264 1.23 14.93 -2.79
C ASP A 264 2.10 13.82 -3.39
N VAL A 265 2.01 12.60 -2.85
CA VAL A 265 2.72 11.40 -3.33
C VAL A 265 1.75 10.22 -3.33
N VAL A 266 1.80 9.42 -4.40
CA VAL A 266 1.07 8.15 -4.49
C VAL A 266 2.06 7.00 -4.59
N THR A 267 1.87 5.97 -3.77
CA THR A 267 2.67 4.74 -3.83
C THR A 267 1.82 3.57 -4.30
N MET A 268 2.43 2.63 -5.02
CA MET A 268 1.73 1.49 -5.60
C MET A 268 2.67 0.28 -5.72
N GLY A 269 2.09 -0.87 -6.04
CA GLY A 269 2.79 -2.16 -6.12
C GLY A 269 1.78 -3.23 -6.57
N LYS A 270 1.75 -4.37 -5.89
CA LYS A 270 0.76 -5.47 -6.04
C LYS A 270 0.17 -5.64 -7.46
N PRO A 271 -0.96 -5.02 -7.86
CA PRO A 271 -1.60 -5.25 -9.17
C PRO A 271 -0.90 -4.61 -10.39
N MET A 272 0.13 -3.78 -10.18
CA MET A 272 0.80 -2.96 -11.20
C MET A 272 1.47 -3.75 -12.34
#